data_AF-A0A411YEK9-F1
#
_entry.id   AF-A0A411YEK9-F1
#
_cell.length_a   1.000
_cell.length_b   1.000
_cell.length_c   1.000
_cell.angle_alpha   90.00
_cell.angle_beta   90.00
_cell.angle_gamma   90.00
#
_symmetry.space_group_name_H-M   'P 1'
#
loop_
_entity.id
_entity.type
_entity.pdbx_description
1 polymer ?
#
loop_
_entity_poly.entity_id
_entity_poly.type
_entity_poly.pdbx_seq_one_letter_code
_entity_poly.pdbx_strand_id
1 'polypeptide(L)'
;MVSDLGDRETARVVDERCAVVSHWPVIDELVAALWRSGGRERTRSPLTTSALLDRDPGEVAYSDVHAPAFDRSMRQAITLLTDAHRVAEELPYPLQAARRTLNTLVQLASTAEAFNRSAALDHRARTLNSLRADVARTRSSDLGGMWHRYAATRWEGLRALILDLVDGLTADNPKFLALLSALEVSARRYPEHRLVVRVASEAAAAAVVDDLLEYGEHELALGDQRLQIVPWTARLPWSERDTTEILPALPPRSRREALWSGEANRRIVLAYPWEVEALPGLLDAEADRASAALRRSFPLQGLDADAAPRAAAATPRRFDGIPPGPEPAVTPVDLDVDLAGLTADLAALERVADDPGDRDAPRPGGGASHAPVPGYAVELEPSGQVWLVPQDSAIERVAAMSYRRWHVEDLAPGDQVIVARGTGREDLFTRLVEEKHRDHDVQDLKVVIERWRRACRAVVADCDQHQPTIEARLRHAGCQVRTQLDAWAHGRTIAPQHPEDIACIARLAGDEWLQRHWRRVAEVARELRGLHQRIGRVISGAMREAADGAGPNLRALAAELGGDPSDVLDEFEVATVRRIEPREEIPAHALGGVHPPGT
;
A
#
# COMPACT_ATOMS: atom_id res chain seq x y z
N MET A 1 0.47 -15.76 31.07
CA MET A 1 -0.22 -14.90 30.09
C MET A 1 -1.55 -14.53 30.72
N VAL A 2 -1.88 -13.25 30.79
CA VAL A 2 -3.15 -12.77 31.34
C VAL A 2 -3.82 -12.04 30.19
N SER A 3 -5.00 -12.48 29.74
CA SER A 3 -5.76 -11.85 28.65
C SER A 3 -7.22 -11.69 29.04
N ASP A 4 -7.97 -10.99 28.19
CA ASP A 4 -9.41 -10.90 28.36
C ASP A 4 -10.14 -12.22 28.17
N LEU A 5 -11.29 -12.28 28.83
CA LEU A 5 -12.38 -13.14 28.45
C LEU A 5 -12.77 -12.86 26.99
N GLY A 6 -12.55 -13.84 26.11
CA GLY A 6 -12.96 -13.78 24.71
C GLY A 6 -11.89 -13.34 23.71
N ASP A 7 -10.66 -13.02 24.15
CA ASP A 7 -9.54 -12.77 23.24
C ASP A 7 -9.22 -14.06 22.44
N ARG A 8 -9.54 -14.04 21.14
CA ARG A 8 -9.36 -15.17 20.22
C ARG A 8 -7.90 -15.53 20.02
N GLU A 9 -7.00 -14.55 20.02
CA GLU A 9 -5.58 -14.78 19.82
C GLU A 9 -4.99 -15.48 21.04
N THR A 10 -5.38 -15.04 22.24
CA THR A 10 -4.97 -15.72 23.47
C THR A 10 -5.58 -17.12 23.59
N ALA A 11 -6.87 -17.30 23.27
CA ALA A 11 -7.49 -18.62 23.25
C ALA A 11 -6.74 -19.59 22.32
N ARG A 12 -6.36 -19.11 21.13
CA ARG A 12 -5.54 -19.88 20.18
C ARG A 12 -4.16 -20.24 20.75
N VAL A 13 -3.47 -19.29 21.38
CA VAL A 13 -2.14 -19.54 21.99
C VAL A 13 -2.23 -20.49 23.18
N VAL A 14 -3.30 -20.44 23.98
CA VAL A 14 -3.54 -21.38 25.07
C VAL A 14 -3.77 -22.79 24.54
N ASP A 15 -4.62 -22.94 23.51
CA ASP A 15 -4.90 -24.22 22.85
C ASP A 15 -3.63 -24.81 22.22
N GLU A 16 -2.89 -24.01 21.42
CA GLU A 16 -1.63 -24.42 20.79
C GLU A 16 -0.57 -24.88 21.80
N ARG A 17 -0.59 -24.32 23.01
CA ARG A 17 0.39 -24.63 24.07
C ARG A 17 -0.12 -25.62 25.13
N CYS A 18 -1.37 -26.11 24.99
CA CYS A 18 -2.02 -26.94 26.00
C CYS A 18 -1.89 -26.37 27.43
N ALA A 19 -1.95 -25.05 27.57
CA ALA A 19 -1.72 -24.39 28.85
C ALA A 19 -2.98 -24.45 29.74
N VAL A 20 -2.82 -24.68 31.04
CA VAL A 20 -3.92 -24.63 32.01
C VAL A 20 -4.28 -23.17 32.28
N VAL A 21 -5.52 -22.78 31.97
CA VAL A 21 -6.05 -21.44 32.27
C VAL A 21 -6.47 -21.40 33.73
N SER A 22 -5.86 -20.50 34.51
CA SER A 22 -6.30 -20.20 35.88
C SER A 22 -7.20 -18.98 35.86
N HIS A 23 -8.48 -19.17 36.21
CA HIS A 23 -9.43 -18.07 36.37
C HIS A 23 -9.25 -17.44 37.75
N TRP A 24 -9.00 -16.13 37.79
CA TRP A 24 -8.89 -15.40 39.05
C TRP A 24 -10.28 -14.84 39.42
N PRO A 25 -10.77 -15.06 40.66
CA PRO A 25 -12.01 -14.43 41.10
C PRO A 25 -11.81 -12.92 41.13
N VAL A 26 -12.72 -12.18 40.47
CA VAL A 26 -12.69 -10.72 40.46
C VAL A 26 -13.27 -10.22 41.79
N ILE A 27 -12.41 -10.02 42.77
CA ILE A 27 -12.77 -9.34 44.03
C ILE A 27 -12.58 -7.83 43.86
N ASP A 28 -13.37 -7.01 44.57
CA ASP A 28 -13.29 -5.54 44.52
C ASP A 28 -11.87 -5.01 44.77
N GLU A 29 -11.12 -5.70 45.63
CA GLU A 29 -9.72 -5.40 45.90
C GLU A 29 -8.81 -5.70 44.70
N LEU A 30 -9.12 -6.68 43.85
CA LEU A 30 -8.42 -7.00 42.61
C LEU A 30 -8.78 -5.98 41.52
N VAL A 31 -10.03 -5.53 41.43
CA VAL A 31 -10.43 -4.42 40.54
C VAL A 31 -9.73 -3.14 40.96
N ALA A 32 -9.74 -2.82 42.25
CA ALA A 32 -9.03 -1.67 42.81
C ALA A 32 -7.50 -1.81 42.72
N ALA A 33 -6.96 -3.03 42.74
CA ALA A 33 -5.54 -3.30 42.52
C ALA A 33 -5.18 -3.20 41.05
N LEU A 34 -6.00 -3.72 40.12
CA LEU A 34 -5.87 -3.57 38.66
C LEU A 34 -5.95 -2.11 38.25
N TRP A 35 -6.83 -1.32 38.87
CA TRP A 35 -6.85 0.13 38.74
C TRP A 35 -5.55 0.78 39.21
N ARG A 36 -5.07 0.42 40.41
CA ARG A 36 -3.83 0.96 40.99
C ARG A 36 -2.57 0.54 40.23
N SER A 37 -2.55 -0.65 39.63
CA SER A 37 -1.41 -1.21 38.88
C SER A 37 -1.46 -0.88 37.38
N GLY A 38 -2.66 -0.79 36.81
CA GLY A 38 -2.90 -0.51 35.39
C GLY A 38 -2.86 0.98 35.04
N GLY A 39 -3.15 1.87 36.00
CA GLY A 39 -3.07 3.33 35.82
C GLY A 39 -1.67 3.93 35.99
N ARG A 40 -0.76 3.28 36.74
CA ARG A 40 0.52 3.89 37.17
C ARG A 40 1.77 3.42 36.46
N GLU A 41 1.74 2.30 35.74
CA GLU A 41 2.87 1.85 34.92
C GLU A 41 2.36 1.43 33.54
N ARG A 42 3.18 1.65 32.50
CA ARG A 42 3.03 1.02 31.17
C ARG A 42 3.09 -0.49 31.36
N THR A 43 1.99 -1.10 31.78
CA THR A 43 1.91 -2.55 31.89
C THR A 43 2.06 -3.09 30.47
N ARG A 44 3.12 -3.87 30.22
CA ARG A 44 3.23 -4.72 29.01
C ARG A 44 2.23 -5.89 29.05
N SER A 45 1.15 -5.73 29.80
CA SER A 45 0.16 -6.77 30.06
C SER A 45 -0.73 -6.92 28.84
N PRO A 46 -0.88 -8.14 28.28
CA PRO A 46 -1.79 -8.42 27.17
C PRO A 46 -3.26 -8.52 27.60
N LEU A 47 -3.61 -8.03 28.80
CA LEU A 47 -4.99 -7.86 29.21
C LEU A 47 -5.62 -6.77 28.34
N THR A 48 -6.59 -7.15 27.52
CA THR A 48 -7.51 -6.19 26.92
C THR A 48 -8.47 -5.70 28.03
N THR A 49 -9.49 -4.95 27.64
CA THR A 49 -10.27 -4.05 28.47
C THR A 49 -11.63 -4.63 28.91
N SER A 50 -11.84 -5.95 28.78
CA SER A 50 -13.13 -6.62 29.02
C SER A 50 -13.36 -7.07 30.47
N ALA A 51 -12.40 -6.88 31.38
CA ALA A 51 -12.57 -7.25 32.79
C ALA A 51 -13.54 -6.35 33.57
N LEU A 52 -14.02 -5.25 32.96
CA LEU A 52 -14.93 -4.27 33.60
C LEU A 52 -16.23 -4.11 32.82
N LEU A 53 -16.91 -5.21 32.52
CA LEU A 53 -18.24 -5.19 31.89
C LEU A 53 -19.35 -4.60 32.79
N ASP A 54 -19.00 -4.15 34.00
CA ASP A 54 -19.85 -3.38 34.90
C ASP A 54 -19.69 -1.84 34.71
N ARG A 55 -18.79 -1.40 33.82
CA ARG A 55 -18.71 0.02 33.44
C ARG A 55 -19.77 0.31 32.38
N ASP A 56 -20.52 1.39 32.60
CA ASP A 56 -21.33 2.05 31.58
C ASP A 56 -20.47 2.20 30.30
N PRO A 57 -20.87 1.64 29.14
CA PRO A 57 -20.05 1.55 27.92
C PRO A 57 -19.60 2.90 27.32
N GLY A 58 -19.88 4.00 28.03
CA GLY A 58 -19.61 5.35 27.60
C GLY A 58 -20.64 5.80 26.58
N GLU A 59 -20.67 7.10 26.32
CA GLU A 59 -21.58 7.64 25.34
C GLU A 59 -21.11 7.25 23.94
N VAL A 60 -21.93 6.47 23.21
CA VAL A 60 -21.76 6.25 21.78
C VAL A 60 -22.58 7.29 21.03
N ALA A 61 -21.89 8.17 20.32
CA ALA A 61 -22.47 9.14 19.42
C ALA A 61 -22.09 8.84 17.97
N TYR A 62 -22.85 9.38 17.01
CA TYR A 62 -22.54 9.30 15.60
C TYR A 62 -22.61 10.67 14.92
N SER A 63 -21.76 10.88 13.93
CA SER A 63 -21.78 12.04 13.04
C SER A 63 -22.19 11.59 11.65
N ASP A 64 -23.20 12.26 11.08
CA ASP A 64 -23.66 11.98 9.73
C ASP A 64 -22.64 12.46 8.69
N VAL A 65 -22.14 11.52 7.90
CA VAL A 65 -21.32 11.82 6.73
C VAL A 65 -22.26 12.03 5.54
N HIS A 66 -22.57 13.28 5.22
CA HIS A 66 -23.53 13.61 4.18
C HIS A 66 -22.92 13.48 2.77
N ALA A 67 -23.09 12.30 2.16
CA ALA A 67 -22.68 12.04 0.79
C ALA A 67 -23.69 11.09 0.10
N PRO A 68 -24.90 11.58 -0.28
CA PRO A 68 -26.01 10.70 -0.68
C PRO A 68 -25.75 9.90 -1.96
N ALA A 69 -25.01 10.46 -2.93
CA ALA A 69 -24.60 9.73 -4.12
C ALA A 69 -23.65 8.57 -3.75
N PHE A 70 -22.71 8.83 -2.84
CA PHE A 70 -21.76 7.83 -2.34
C PHE A 70 -22.47 6.74 -1.51
N ASP A 71 -23.36 7.13 -0.60
CA ASP A 71 -24.20 6.22 0.21
C ASP A 71 -24.99 5.25 -0.69
N ARG A 72 -25.64 5.78 -1.73
CA ARG A 72 -26.40 4.96 -2.69
C ARG A 72 -25.51 3.95 -3.40
N SER A 73 -24.38 4.41 -3.97
CA SER A 73 -23.45 3.54 -4.68
C SER A 73 -22.84 2.47 -3.76
N MET A 74 -22.54 2.84 -2.51
CA MET A 74 -22.11 1.91 -1.46
C MET A 74 -23.19 0.85 -1.18
N ARG A 75 -24.43 1.25 -0.88
CA ARG A 75 -25.54 0.30 -0.62
C ARG A 75 -25.74 -0.67 -1.78
N GLN A 76 -25.69 -0.15 -3.02
CA GLN A 76 -25.83 -0.97 -4.21
C GLN A 76 -24.65 -1.95 -4.38
N ALA A 77 -23.41 -1.49 -4.19
CA ALA A 77 -22.23 -2.34 -4.25
C ALA A 77 -22.27 -3.44 -3.18
N ILE A 78 -22.67 -3.11 -1.95
CA ILE A 78 -22.76 -4.12 -0.89
C ILE A 78 -23.90 -5.11 -1.17
N THR A 79 -25.05 -4.64 -1.65
CA THR A 79 -26.17 -5.53 -2.07
C THR A 79 -25.70 -6.55 -3.11
N LEU A 80 -24.93 -6.11 -4.12
CA LEU A 80 -24.38 -6.99 -5.13
C LEU A 80 -23.36 -8.00 -4.55
N LEU A 81 -22.55 -7.61 -3.57
CA LEU A 81 -21.64 -8.54 -2.87
C LEU A 81 -22.39 -9.53 -1.98
N THR A 82 -23.46 -9.11 -1.30
CA THR A 82 -24.34 -10.02 -0.54
C THR A 82 -25.01 -11.03 -1.48
N ASP A 83 -25.47 -10.60 -2.65
CA ASP A 83 -25.98 -11.51 -3.68
C ASP A 83 -24.91 -12.51 -4.16
N ALA A 84 -23.63 -12.11 -4.19
CA ALA A 84 -22.54 -13.02 -4.51
C ALA A 84 -22.37 -14.11 -3.43
N HIS A 85 -22.50 -13.77 -2.14
CA HIS A 85 -22.45 -14.75 -1.05
C HIS A 85 -23.58 -15.78 -1.07
N ARG A 86 -24.72 -15.42 -1.66
CA ARG A 86 -25.81 -16.38 -1.91
C ARG A 86 -25.48 -17.41 -2.99
N VAL A 87 -24.48 -17.13 -3.85
CA VAL A 87 -23.99 -18.09 -4.85
C VAL A 87 -23.08 -19.12 -4.19
N ALA A 88 -22.08 -18.69 -3.42
CA ALA A 88 -21.16 -19.55 -2.67
C ALA A 88 -20.55 -18.83 -1.47
N GLU A 89 -20.16 -19.60 -0.45
CA GLU A 89 -19.48 -19.07 0.75
C GLU A 89 -18.10 -18.48 0.41
N GLU A 90 -17.31 -19.19 -0.40
CA GLU A 90 -16.00 -18.74 -0.86
C GLU A 90 -16.12 -17.91 -2.16
N LEU A 91 -15.75 -16.63 -2.07
CA LEU A 91 -15.71 -15.75 -3.23
C LEU A 91 -14.48 -16.03 -4.10
N PRO A 92 -14.60 -16.03 -5.44
CA PRO A 92 -13.44 -16.09 -6.34
C PRO A 92 -12.66 -14.77 -6.28
N TYR A 93 -11.39 -14.80 -6.70
CA TYR A 93 -10.47 -13.66 -6.64
C TYR A 93 -11.07 -12.31 -7.12
N PRO A 94 -11.78 -12.24 -8.27
CA PRO A 94 -12.49 -11.02 -8.71
C PRO A 94 -13.35 -10.35 -7.62
N LEU A 95 -14.18 -11.15 -6.97
CA LEU A 95 -15.13 -10.70 -5.96
C LEU A 95 -14.43 -10.43 -4.63
N GLN A 96 -13.34 -11.16 -4.32
CA GLN A 96 -12.49 -10.84 -3.17
C GLN A 96 -11.77 -9.50 -3.34
N ALA A 97 -11.28 -9.19 -4.55
CA ALA A 97 -10.64 -7.90 -4.86
C ALA A 97 -11.65 -6.76 -4.71
N ALA A 98 -12.81 -6.87 -5.36
CA ALA A 98 -13.93 -5.95 -5.23
C ALA A 98 -14.30 -5.66 -3.77
N ARG A 99 -14.45 -6.72 -2.98
CA ARG A 99 -14.74 -6.65 -1.55
C ARG A 99 -13.65 -5.95 -0.74
N ARG A 100 -12.37 -6.27 -0.98
CA ARG A 100 -11.23 -5.63 -0.30
C ARG A 100 -11.18 -4.13 -0.63
N THR A 101 -11.42 -3.76 -1.89
CA THR A 101 -11.54 -2.37 -2.32
C THR A 101 -12.66 -1.68 -1.56
N LEU A 102 -13.87 -2.25 -1.54
CA LEU A 102 -15.02 -1.66 -0.85
C LEU A 102 -14.78 -1.45 0.65
N ASN A 103 -14.22 -2.45 1.34
CA ASN A 103 -13.87 -2.35 2.75
C ASN A 103 -12.85 -1.23 3.02
N THR A 104 -11.87 -1.09 2.13
CA THR A 104 -10.86 -0.01 2.22
C THR A 104 -11.52 1.34 2.04
N LEU A 105 -12.43 1.49 1.06
CA LEU A 105 -13.16 2.73 0.79
C LEU A 105 -14.06 3.14 1.98
N VAL A 106 -14.79 2.19 2.59
CA VAL A 106 -15.65 2.48 3.76
C VAL A 106 -14.82 3.00 4.95
N GLN A 107 -13.61 2.49 5.14
CA GLN A 107 -12.75 2.81 6.29
C GLN A 107 -11.74 3.94 6.01
N LEU A 108 -11.74 4.49 4.80
CA LEU A 108 -10.77 5.49 4.37
C LEU A 108 -11.04 6.82 5.10
N ALA A 109 -10.17 7.16 6.04
CA ALA A 109 -10.28 8.34 6.88
C ALA A 109 -9.33 9.48 6.45
N SER A 110 -8.73 9.38 5.27
CA SER A 110 -7.67 10.23 4.73
C SER A 110 -7.94 10.50 3.24
N THR A 111 -7.19 11.38 2.59
CA THR A 111 -7.15 11.45 1.13
C THR A 111 -6.66 10.13 0.55
N ALA A 112 -7.12 9.78 -0.66
CA ALA A 112 -6.65 8.59 -1.37
C ALA A 112 -5.15 8.67 -1.67
N GLU A 113 -4.63 9.87 -1.93
CA GLU A 113 -3.21 10.08 -2.20
C GLU A 113 -2.36 9.78 -0.95
N ALA A 114 -2.67 10.37 0.20
CA ALA A 114 -1.93 10.10 1.44
C ALA A 114 -2.03 8.62 1.85
N PHE A 115 -3.19 8.00 1.65
CA PHE A 115 -3.36 6.57 1.88
C PHE A 115 -2.47 5.73 0.96
N ASN A 116 -2.47 6.01 -0.35
CA ASN A 116 -1.62 5.30 -1.31
C ASN A 116 -0.13 5.45 -0.96
N ARG A 117 0.33 6.67 -0.64
CA ARG A 117 1.72 6.91 -0.21
C ARG A 117 2.07 6.13 1.05
N SER A 118 1.20 6.14 2.05
CA SER A 118 1.43 5.44 3.33
C SER A 118 1.34 3.92 3.19
N ALA A 119 0.36 3.42 2.43
CA ALA A 119 0.18 1.99 2.17
C ALA A 119 1.31 1.42 1.31
N ALA A 120 1.89 2.19 0.39
CA ALA A 120 3.08 1.77 -0.35
C ALA A 120 4.29 1.51 0.57
N LEU A 121 4.35 2.20 1.73
CA LEU A 121 5.37 1.99 2.75
C LEU A 121 5.04 0.85 3.72
N ASP A 122 3.79 0.41 3.81
CA ASP A 122 3.36 -0.67 4.70
C ASP A 122 3.19 -1.98 3.91
N HIS A 123 4.10 -2.93 4.13
CA HIS A 123 4.07 -4.25 3.49
C HIS A 123 2.78 -5.07 3.70
N ARG A 124 1.97 -4.73 4.72
CA ARG A 124 0.71 -5.40 5.01
C ARG A 124 -0.49 -4.73 4.33
N ALA A 125 -0.33 -3.48 3.92
CA ALA A 125 -1.38 -2.71 3.27
C ALA A 125 -1.25 -2.85 1.75
N ARG A 126 -2.39 -2.81 1.07
CA ARG A 126 -2.43 -2.60 -0.38
C ARG A 126 -2.89 -1.19 -0.64
N THR A 127 -2.29 -0.54 -1.62
CA THR A 127 -2.72 0.79 -2.04
C THR A 127 -4.10 0.70 -2.69
N LEU A 128 -4.87 1.78 -2.61
CA LEU A 128 -6.15 1.88 -3.28
C LEU A 128 -5.99 1.78 -4.80
N ASN A 129 -4.88 2.28 -5.33
CA ASN A 129 -4.53 2.15 -6.75
C ASN A 129 -4.32 0.69 -7.17
N SER A 130 -3.57 -0.09 -6.39
CA SER A 130 -3.40 -1.53 -6.60
C SER A 130 -4.75 -2.27 -6.56
N LEU A 131 -5.59 -1.95 -5.57
CA LEU A 131 -6.92 -2.55 -5.42
C LEU A 131 -7.87 -2.18 -6.58
N ARG A 132 -7.82 -0.94 -7.04
CA ARG A 132 -8.53 -0.46 -8.24
C ARG A 132 -8.07 -1.21 -9.48
N ALA A 133 -6.76 -1.34 -9.69
CA ALA A 133 -6.19 -2.02 -10.83
C ALA A 133 -6.64 -3.49 -10.90
N ASP A 134 -6.69 -4.18 -9.76
CA ASP A 134 -7.20 -5.56 -9.72
C ASP A 134 -8.65 -5.67 -10.15
N VAL A 135 -9.52 -4.80 -9.64
CA VAL A 135 -10.94 -4.75 -10.04
C VAL A 135 -11.07 -4.39 -11.53
N ALA A 136 -10.26 -3.45 -12.01
CA ALA A 136 -10.28 -2.99 -13.40
C ALA A 136 -9.81 -4.06 -14.39
N ARG A 137 -8.73 -4.79 -14.08
CA ARG A 137 -8.14 -5.83 -14.94
C ARG A 137 -9.02 -7.07 -15.06
N THR A 138 -9.83 -7.33 -14.03
CA THR A 138 -10.65 -8.53 -13.94
C THR A 138 -11.83 -8.50 -14.91
N ARG A 139 -11.96 -9.57 -15.70
CA ARG A 139 -12.99 -9.75 -16.73
C ARG A 139 -14.08 -10.70 -16.25
N SER A 140 -15.27 -10.58 -16.83
CA SER A 140 -16.35 -11.55 -16.63
C SER A 140 -15.94 -13.00 -16.93
N SER A 141 -14.98 -13.22 -17.84
CA SER A 141 -14.42 -14.56 -18.15
C SER A 141 -13.66 -15.20 -17.00
N ASP A 142 -13.16 -14.40 -16.05
CA ASP A 142 -12.37 -14.88 -14.91
C ASP A 142 -13.28 -15.50 -13.83
N LEU A 143 -14.59 -15.29 -13.93
CA LEU A 143 -15.63 -15.89 -13.10
C LEU A 143 -16.19 -17.16 -13.74
N GLY A 144 -15.44 -18.26 -13.60
CA GLY A 144 -15.80 -19.58 -14.13
C GLY A 144 -16.79 -20.39 -13.27
N GLY A 145 -17.25 -21.51 -13.83
CA GLY A 145 -18.07 -22.50 -13.12
C GLY A 145 -19.42 -21.96 -12.67
N MET A 146 -19.75 -22.15 -11.38
CA MET A 146 -21.01 -21.68 -10.79
C MET A 146 -21.19 -20.15 -10.81
N TRP A 147 -20.11 -19.40 -11.05
CA TRP A 147 -20.13 -17.94 -11.09
C TRP A 147 -20.55 -17.36 -12.45
N HIS A 148 -20.70 -18.19 -13.50
CA HIS A 148 -20.99 -17.71 -14.85
C HIS A 148 -22.27 -16.85 -14.94
N ARG A 149 -23.33 -17.24 -14.21
CA ARG A 149 -24.58 -16.47 -14.18
C ARG A 149 -24.40 -15.11 -13.50
N TYR A 150 -23.65 -15.06 -12.40
CA TYR A 150 -23.34 -13.81 -11.71
C TYR A 150 -22.47 -12.90 -12.59
N ALA A 151 -21.46 -13.48 -13.24
CA ALA A 151 -20.59 -12.78 -14.19
C ALA A 151 -21.40 -12.10 -15.30
N ALA A 152 -22.33 -12.84 -15.92
CA ALA A 152 -23.14 -12.34 -17.03
C ALA A 152 -24.17 -11.27 -16.65
N THR A 153 -24.53 -11.13 -15.37
CA THR A 153 -25.68 -10.29 -14.96
C THR A 153 -25.37 -9.22 -13.91
N ARG A 154 -24.37 -9.43 -13.05
CA ARG A 154 -24.12 -8.59 -11.88
C ARG A 154 -22.69 -8.06 -11.80
N TRP A 155 -21.70 -8.82 -12.29
CA TRP A 155 -20.28 -8.46 -12.14
C TRP A 155 -19.94 -7.11 -12.76
N GLU A 156 -20.31 -6.84 -14.01
CA GLU A 156 -19.96 -5.56 -14.65
C GLU A 156 -20.58 -4.36 -13.91
N GLY A 157 -21.79 -4.53 -13.36
CA GLY A 157 -22.44 -3.50 -12.53
C GLY A 157 -21.69 -3.26 -11.22
N LEU A 158 -21.30 -4.33 -10.51
CA LEU A 158 -20.50 -4.21 -9.28
C LEU A 158 -19.13 -3.58 -9.57
N ARG A 159 -18.47 -4.02 -10.65
CA ARG A 159 -17.16 -3.51 -11.09
C ARG A 159 -17.24 -2.02 -11.39
N ALA A 160 -18.22 -1.57 -12.18
CA ALA A 160 -18.42 -0.15 -12.48
C ALA A 160 -18.64 0.66 -11.19
N LEU A 161 -19.55 0.22 -10.32
CA LEU A 161 -19.82 0.91 -9.04
C LEU A 161 -18.57 1.05 -8.17
N ILE A 162 -17.74 0.02 -8.06
CA ILE A 162 -16.52 0.08 -7.25
C ILE A 162 -15.52 1.07 -7.85
N LEU A 163 -15.33 1.05 -9.17
CA LEU A 163 -14.42 1.99 -9.83
C LEU A 163 -14.92 3.43 -9.67
N ASP A 164 -16.22 3.68 -9.83
CA ASP A 164 -16.83 5.00 -9.61
C ASP A 164 -16.69 5.47 -8.16
N LEU A 165 -16.83 4.56 -7.18
CA LEU A 165 -16.61 4.86 -5.76
C LEU A 165 -15.14 5.23 -5.47
N VAL A 166 -14.18 4.53 -6.08
CA VAL A 166 -12.75 4.86 -5.97
C VAL A 166 -12.49 6.25 -6.54
N ASP A 167 -13.02 6.54 -7.74
CA ASP A 167 -12.86 7.83 -8.39
C ASP A 167 -13.48 8.96 -7.56
N GLY A 168 -14.69 8.75 -7.04
CA GLY A 168 -15.38 9.70 -6.17
C GLY A 168 -14.58 10.05 -4.93
N LEU A 169 -14.05 9.05 -4.19
CA LEU A 169 -13.24 9.28 -2.99
C LEU A 169 -11.85 9.85 -3.28
N THR A 170 -11.32 9.61 -4.47
CA THR A 170 -10.04 10.21 -4.89
C THR A 170 -10.22 11.71 -5.13
N ALA A 171 -11.37 12.12 -5.66
CA ALA A 171 -11.70 13.53 -5.87
C ALA A 171 -12.08 14.24 -4.56
N ASP A 172 -12.91 13.63 -3.73
CA ASP A 172 -13.37 14.19 -2.45
C ASP A 172 -13.71 13.08 -1.46
N ASN A 173 -13.03 13.05 -0.31
CA ASN A 173 -13.33 12.10 0.76
C ASN A 173 -14.19 12.76 1.86
N PRO A 174 -15.52 12.54 1.87
CA PRO A 174 -16.41 13.16 2.84
C PRO A 174 -16.16 12.65 4.27
N LYS A 175 -15.60 11.45 4.46
CA LYS A 175 -15.24 10.93 5.79
C LYS A 175 -14.04 11.67 6.38
N PHE A 176 -13.09 12.07 5.55
CA PHE A 176 -11.97 12.88 6.00
C PHE A 176 -12.43 14.29 6.42
N LEU A 177 -13.31 14.93 5.64
CA LEU A 177 -13.91 16.22 6.03
C LEU A 177 -14.74 16.13 7.32
N ALA A 178 -15.50 15.05 7.47
CA ALA A 178 -16.24 14.78 8.71
C ALA A 178 -15.28 14.55 9.89
N LEU A 179 -14.13 13.91 9.67
CA LEU A 179 -13.09 13.72 10.69
C LEU A 179 -12.51 15.05 11.16
N LEU A 180 -12.15 15.95 10.23
CA LEU A 180 -11.67 17.30 10.57
C LEU A 180 -12.69 18.03 11.45
N SER A 181 -13.96 18.01 11.04
CA SER A 181 -15.05 18.65 11.77
C SER A 181 -15.26 18.02 13.16
N ALA A 182 -15.21 16.69 13.26
CA ALA A 182 -15.36 15.97 14.51
C ALA A 182 -14.19 16.26 15.48
N LEU A 183 -12.97 16.38 14.97
CA LEU A 183 -11.79 16.78 15.75
C LEU A 183 -11.95 18.20 16.29
N GLU A 184 -12.30 19.17 15.45
CA GLU A 184 -12.48 20.57 15.83
C GLU A 184 -13.60 20.74 16.87
N VAL A 185 -14.76 20.12 16.65
CA VAL A 185 -15.89 20.15 17.59
C VAL A 185 -15.52 19.47 18.90
N SER A 186 -14.83 18.33 18.86
CA SER A 186 -14.40 17.61 20.07
C SER A 186 -13.40 18.41 20.88
N ALA A 187 -12.41 19.04 20.23
CA ALA A 187 -11.42 19.88 20.88
C ALA A 187 -12.07 21.11 21.56
N ARG A 188 -13.08 21.72 20.93
CA ARG A 188 -13.83 22.85 21.51
C ARG A 188 -14.74 22.44 22.66
N ARG A 189 -15.48 21.34 22.50
CA ARG A 189 -16.48 20.90 23.48
C ARG A 189 -15.87 20.18 24.68
N TYR A 190 -14.73 19.53 24.47
CA TYR A 190 -14.04 18.72 25.46
C TYR A 190 -12.54 19.04 25.49
N PRO A 191 -12.16 20.27 25.87
CA PRO A 191 -10.77 20.74 25.77
C PRO A 191 -9.78 19.97 26.66
N GLU A 192 -10.26 19.30 27.70
CA GLU A 192 -9.45 18.47 28.59
C GLU A 192 -9.38 17.00 28.18
N HIS A 193 -10.19 16.59 27.19
CA HIS A 193 -10.20 15.21 26.75
C HIS A 193 -8.97 14.90 25.90
N ARG A 194 -8.46 13.68 26.05
CA ARG A 194 -7.59 13.09 25.05
C ARG A 194 -8.44 12.67 23.85
N LEU A 195 -8.00 13.01 22.65
CA LEU A 195 -8.61 12.62 21.39
C LEU A 195 -7.86 11.43 20.81
N VAL A 196 -8.59 10.38 20.47
CA VAL A 196 -8.04 9.19 19.79
C VAL A 196 -8.81 8.99 18.50
N VAL A 197 -8.12 8.83 17.38
CA VAL A 197 -8.73 8.41 16.11
C VAL A 197 -8.30 6.98 15.84
N ARG A 198 -9.26 6.06 15.73
CA ARG A 198 -8.97 4.66 15.40
C ARG A 198 -9.21 4.36 13.93
N VAL A 199 -8.22 3.81 13.25
CA VAL A 199 -8.27 3.57 11.80
C VAL A 199 -7.92 2.14 11.43
N ALA A 200 -8.18 1.76 10.17
CA ALA A 200 -8.05 0.40 9.65
C ALA A 200 -6.67 -0.25 9.90
N SER A 201 -5.60 0.49 9.66
CA SER A 201 -4.23 -0.03 9.58
C SER A 201 -3.19 1.02 9.98
N GLU A 202 -1.93 0.60 10.12
CA GLU A 202 -0.81 1.52 10.35
C GLU A 202 -0.65 2.50 9.18
N ALA A 203 -0.79 2.00 7.94
CA ALA A 203 -0.85 2.86 6.76
C ALA A 203 -1.96 3.92 6.82
N ALA A 204 -3.17 3.54 7.24
CA ALA A 204 -4.26 4.50 7.40
C ALA A 204 -3.93 5.53 8.49
N ALA A 205 -3.27 5.13 9.58
CA ALA A 205 -2.90 6.04 10.66
C ALA A 205 -1.87 7.07 10.18
N ALA A 206 -0.83 6.60 9.48
CA ALA A 206 0.16 7.48 8.86
C ALA A 206 -0.47 8.44 7.83
N ALA A 207 -1.42 7.94 7.02
CA ALA A 207 -2.09 8.76 6.02
C ALA A 207 -2.91 9.90 6.64
N VAL A 208 -3.68 9.62 7.69
CA VAL A 208 -4.43 10.66 8.42
C VAL A 208 -3.47 11.67 9.05
N VAL A 209 -2.34 11.23 9.63
CA VAL A 209 -1.32 12.15 10.16
C VAL A 209 -0.80 13.06 9.06
N ASP A 210 -0.42 12.51 7.91
CA ASP A 210 0.10 13.29 6.77
C ASP A 210 -0.92 14.33 6.30
N ASP A 211 -2.19 13.96 6.12
CA ASP A 211 -3.21 14.92 5.69
C ASP A 211 -3.50 15.99 6.74
N LEU A 212 -3.54 15.65 8.04
CA LEU A 212 -3.74 16.65 9.10
C LEU A 212 -2.60 17.69 9.12
N LEU A 213 -1.37 17.26 8.84
CA LEU A 213 -0.24 18.18 8.71
C LEU A 213 -0.39 19.05 7.47
N GLU A 214 -0.87 18.51 6.35
CA GLU A 214 -1.06 19.28 5.11
C GLU A 214 -2.18 20.34 5.25
N TYR A 215 -3.25 20.02 5.98
CA TYR A 215 -4.38 20.94 6.20
C TYR A 215 -4.13 22.02 7.26
N GLY A 216 -2.92 22.09 7.83
CA GLY A 216 -2.55 23.15 8.78
C GLY A 216 -3.05 22.92 10.21
N GLU A 217 -3.61 21.75 10.52
CA GLU A 217 -4.02 21.34 11.87
C GLU A 217 -2.82 20.89 12.71
N HIS A 218 -1.67 21.57 12.54
CA HIS A 218 -0.41 21.25 13.21
C HIS A 218 -0.51 21.38 14.73
N GLU A 219 -1.28 22.35 15.24
CA GLU A 219 -1.42 22.57 16.68
C GLU A 219 -2.12 21.38 17.36
N LEU A 220 -3.14 20.82 16.72
CA LEU A 220 -3.82 19.62 17.19
C LEU A 220 -2.96 18.36 17.01
N ALA A 221 -2.21 18.24 15.90
CA ALA A 221 -1.45 17.05 15.56
C ALA A 221 -0.09 16.90 16.27
N LEU A 222 0.62 18.00 16.54
CA LEU A 222 2.02 17.96 16.98
C LEU A 222 2.27 18.55 18.39
N GLY A 223 1.36 19.38 18.91
CA GLY A 223 1.65 20.23 20.07
C GLY A 223 1.53 19.58 21.44
N ASP A 224 0.52 18.73 21.67
CA ASP A 224 -0.02 18.61 23.04
C ASP A 224 -0.21 17.19 23.59
N GLN A 225 0.27 16.15 22.89
CA GLN A 225 -0.03 14.72 23.18
C GLN A 225 -1.54 14.39 23.30
N ARG A 226 -2.41 15.35 22.97
CA ARG A 226 -3.86 15.26 23.10
C ARG A 226 -4.48 14.44 21.99
N LEU A 227 -3.99 14.56 20.75
CA LEU A 227 -4.44 13.75 19.61
C LEU A 227 -3.53 12.55 19.40
N GLN A 228 -4.13 11.37 19.24
CA GLN A 228 -3.44 10.17 18.80
C GLN A 228 -4.21 9.50 17.69
N ILE A 229 -3.50 9.14 16.61
CA ILE A 229 -4.07 8.38 15.50
C ILE A 229 -3.43 7.00 15.54
N VAL A 230 -4.25 5.97 15.72
CA VAL A 230 -3.75 4.62 15.94
C VAL A 230 -4.58 3.60 15.16
N PRO A 231 -3.97 2.49 14.70
CA PRO A 231 -4.73 1.42 14.08
C PRO A 231 -5.66 0.73 15.10
N TRP A 232 -6.70 0.03 14.64
CA TRP A 232 -7.57 -0.79 15.48
C TRP A 232 -6.81 -1.85 16.30
N THR A 233 -5.68 -2.31 15.78
CA THR A 233 -4.81 -3.28 16.44
C THR A 233 -4.05 -2.69 17.64
N ALA A 234 -3.93 -1.36 17.72
CA ALA A 234 -3.24 -0.70 18.82
C ALA A 234 -4.09 -0.75 20.09
N ARG A 235 -3.53 -1.36 21.12
CA ARG A 235 -4.11 -1.35 22.47
C ARG A 235 -3.66 -0.07 23.17
N LEU A 236 -4.60 0.67 23.75
CA LEU A 236 -4.28 1.87 24.50
C LEU A 236 -4.36 1.58 26.00
N PRO A 237 -3.48 2.18 26.82
CA PRO A 237 -3.63 2.08 28.26
C PRO A 237 -4.97 2.70 28.66
N TRP A 238 -5.55 2.20 29.75
CA TRP A 238 -6.70 2.86 30.35
C TRP A 238 -6.34 4.30 30.64
N SER A 239 -7.13 5.21 30.10
CA SER A 239 -6.90 6.61 30.35
C SER A 239 -7.50 6.96 31.71
N GLU A 240 -6.66 7.45 32.62
CA GLU A 240 -7.14 8.14 33.83
C GLU A 240 -7.83 9.47 33.46
N ARG A 241 -7.57 9.98 32.25
CA ARG A 241 -8.19 11.18 31.69
C ARG A 241 -9.37 10.81 30.80
N ASP A 242 -10.39 11.65 30.79
CA ASP A 242 -11.49 11.50 29.85
C ASP A 242 -10.97 11.43 28.41
N THR A 243 -11.38 10.39 27.69
CA THR A 243 -10.95 10.13 26.32
C THR A 243 -12.15 10.11 25.40
N THR A 244 -12.06 10.90 24.32
CA THR A 244 -12.99 10.87 23.19
C THR A 244 -12.34 10.13 22.04
N GLU A 245 -12.97 9.04 21.64
CA GLU A 245 -12.51 8.20 20.54
C GLU A 245 -13.37 8.45 19.29
N ILE A 246 -12.73 8.75 18.17
CA ILE A 246 -13.38 8.98 16.88
C ILE A 246 -13.11 7.78 15.99
N LEU A 247 -14.18 7.17 15.49
CA LEU A 247 -14.19 5.98 14.65
C LEU A 247 -14.65 6.40 13.26
N PRO A 248 -13.77 6.49 12.24
CA PRO A 248 -14.15 6.96 10.91
C PRO A 248 -15.09 6.03 10.14
N ALA A 249 -15.35 4.84 10.67
CA ALA A 249 -16.30 3.88 10.13
C ALA A 249 -16.77 2.94 11.25
N LEU A 250 -17.82 2.18 10.98
CA LEU A 250 -18.17 1.05 11.83
C LEU A 250 -16.99 0.07 11.91
N PRO A 251 -16.56 -0.35 13.12
CA PRO A 251 -15.47 -1.28 13.24
C PRO A 251 -15.81 -2.63 12.59
N PRO A 252 -14.82 -3.31 11.96
CA PRO A 252 -15.01 -4.68 11.51
C PRO A 252 -15.40 -5.58 12.70
N ARG A 253 -16.07 -6.71 12.45
CA ARG A 253 -16.56 -7.59 13.53
C ARG A 253 -15.47 -8.06 14.49
N SER A 254 -14.26 -8.26 13.97
CA SER A 254 -13.08 -8.61 14.75
C SER A 254 -12.59 -7.52 15.70
N ARG A 255 -13.16 -6.30 15.59
CA ARG A 255 -12.82 -5.09 16.34
C ARG A 255 -14.05 -4.36 16.91
N ARG A 256 -15.23 -4.98 16.88
CA ARG A 256 -16.48 -4.36 17.37
C ARG A 256 -16.46 -4.10 18.87
N GLU A 257 -15.58 -4.78 19.61
CA GLU A 257 -15.30 -4.46 21.00
C GLU A 257 -14.84 -3.02 21.19
N ALA A 258 -14.31 -2.36 20.15
CA ALA A 258 -13.95 -0.95 20.21
C ALA A 258 -15.18 -0.04 20.39
N LEU A 259 -16.40 -0.48 20.04
CA LEU A 259 -17.63 0.26 20.35
C LEU A 259 -17.99 0.22 21.85
N TRP A 260 -17.36 -0.66 22.62
CA TRP A 260 -17.69 -1.00 24.00
C TRP A 260 -16.49 -1.02 24.95
N SER A 261 -15.31 -0.56 24.49
CA SER A 261 -14.08 -0.72 25.26
C SER A 261 -14.00 0.22 26.47
N GLY A 262 -13.26 -0.17 27.50
CA GLY A 262 -12.93 0.75 28.61
C GLY A 262 -11.88 1.82 28.27
N GLU A 263 -11.39 1.88 27.02
CA GLU A 263 -10.29 2.76 26.62
C GLU A 263 -10.75 4.21 26.38
N ALA A 264 -12.06 4.41 26.17
CA ALA A 264 -12.66 5.71 25.94
C ALA A 264 -14.00 5.86 26.66
N ASN A 265 -14.23 7.06 27.21
CA ASN A 265 -15.46 7.44 27.89
C ASN A 265 -16.55 7.87 26.89
N ARG A 266 -16.13 8.29 25.70
CA ARG A 266 -17.00 8.78 24.63
C ARG A 266 -16.50 8.26 23.29
N ARG A 267 -17.43 7.86 22.43
CA ARG A 267 -17.17 7.42 21.07
C ARG A 267 -17.96 8.24 20.09
N ILE A 268 -17.34 8.64 18.99
CA ILE A 268 -17.98 9.34 17.89
C ILE A 268 -17.73 8.54 16.62
N VAL A 269 -18.78 7.91 16.10
CA VAL A 269 -18.71 7.16 14.84
C VAL A 269 -19.02 8.08 13.68
N LEU A 270 -18.10 8.24 12.73
CA LEU A 270 -18.36 8.92 11.46
C LEU A 270 -19.03 7.91 10.53
N ALA A 271 -20.33 8.11 10.29
CA ALA A 271 -21.18 7.12 9.67
C ALA A 271 -21.91 7.71 8.47
N TYR A 272 -21.85 7.02 7.33
CA TYR A 272 -22.82 7.25 6.27
C TYR A 272 -24.25 6.91 6.75
N PRO A 273 -25.31 7.42 6.12
CA PRO A 273 -26.69 7.10 6.49
C PRO A 273 -26.96 5.59 6.69
N TRP A 274 -26.43 4.73 5.82
CA TRP A 274 -26.58 3.27 5.97
C TRP A 274 -25.86 2.70 7.20
N GLU A 275 -24.74 3.29 7.60
CA GLU A 275 -24.01 2.91 8.82
C GLU A 275 -24.78 3.35 10.07
N VAL A 276 -25.42 4.52 10.03
CA VAL A 276 -26.28 5.03 11.12
C VAL A 276 -27.47 4.09 11.34
N GLU A 277 -28.12 3.65 10.27
CA GLU A 277 -29.23 2.67 10.33
C GLU A 277 -28.78 1.34 10.94
N ALA A 278 -27.55 0.89 10.64
CA ALA A 278 -27.02 -0.37 11.15
C ALA A 278 -26.50 -0.30 12.59
N LEU A 279 -26.11 0.89 13.07
CA LEU A 279 -25.43 1.07 14.35
C LEU A 279 -26.22 0.56 15.58
N PRO A 280 -27.54 0.82 15.75
CA PRO A 280 -28.30 0.31 16.89
C PRO A 280 -28.27 -1.22 16.97
N GLY A 281 -28.55 -1.91 15.86
CA GLY A 281 -28.54 -3.38 15.81
C GLY A 281 -27.15 -3.97 16.09
N LEU A 282 -26.08 -3.26 15.68
CA LEU A 282 -24.72 -3.64 16.04
C LEU A 282 -24.42 -3.48 17.53
N LEU A 283 -24.88 -2.38 18.15
CA LEU A 283 -24.70 -2.16 19.58
C LEU A 283 -25.48 -3.20 20.40
N ASP A 284 -26.71 -3.53 19.99
CA ASP A 284 -27.50 -4.61 20.61
C ASP A 284 -26.80 -5.96 20.50
N ALA A 285 -26.31 -6.32 19.31
CA ALA A 285 -25.63 -7.60 19.09
C ALA A 285 -24.34 -7.75 19.90
N GLU A 286 -23.59 -6.66 20.11
CA GLU A 286 -22.40 -6.67 20.96
C GLU A 286 -22.76 -6.65 22.45
N ALA A 287 -23.84 -5.98 22.87
CA ALA A 287 -24.39 -6.07 24.23
C ALA A 287 -24.77 -7.51 24.60
N ASP A 288 -25.46 -8.20 23.69
CA ASP A 288 -25.84 -9.60 23.86
C ASP A 288 -24.62 -10.50 23.93
N ARG A 289 -23.62 -10.26 23.07
CA ARG A 289 -22.36 -11.02 23.09
C ARG A 289 -21.61 -10.82 24.41
N ALA A 290 -21.52 -9.58 24.88
CA ALA A 290 -20.91 -9.21 26.16
C ALA A 290 -21.64 -9.89 27.33
N SER A 291 -22.97 -9.82 27.36
CA SER A 291 -23.82 -10.50 28.35
C SER A 291 -23.63 -12.02 28.34
N ALA A 292 -23.54 -12.62 27.15
CA ALA A 292 -23.29 -14.05 27.01
C ALA A 292 -21.87 -14.46 27.45
N ALA A 293 -20.87 -13.60 27.21
CA ALA A 293 -19.52 -13.80 27.73
C ALA A 293 -19.51 -13.74 29.27
N LEU A 294 -20.19 -12.76 29.86
CA LEU A 294 -20.35 -12.60 31.30
C LEU A 294 -20.97 -13.83 31.96
N ARG A 295 -22.15 -14.26 31.48
CA ARG A 295 -22.84 -15.45 32.01
C ARG A 295 -22.00 -16.73 31.94
N ARG A 296 -21.16 -16.86 30.91
CA ARG A 296 -20.23 -18.00 30.80
C ARG A 296 -19.06 -17.90 31.78
N SER A 297 -18.62 -16.68 32.11
CA SER A 297 -17.48 -16.43 32.98
C SER A 297 -17.79 -16.50 34.48
N PHE A 298 -19.00 -16.13 34.89
CA PHE A 298 -19.42 -16.08 36.31
C PHE A 298 -19.30 -17.44 37.01
N PRO A 299 -19.79 -18.55 36.43
CA PRO A 299 -19.62 -19.88 37.01
C PRO A 299 -18.17 -20.31 37.18
N LEU A 300 -17.28 -19.87 36.28
CA LEU A 300 -15.84 -20.17 36.35
C LEU A 300 -15.18 -19.48 37.56
N GLN A 301 -15.84 -18.49 38.15
CA GLN A 301 -15.41 -17.79 39.37
C GLN A 301 -16.17 -18.27 40.63
N GLY A 302 -17.01 -19.30 40.51
CA GLY A 302 -17.87 -19.77 41.60
C GLY A 302 -19.08 -18.87 41.88
N LEU A 303 -19.41 -17.96 40.96
CA LEU A 303 -20.58 -17.08 41.03
C LEU A 303 -21.76 -17.67 40.25
N ASP A 304 -22.98 -17.30 40.62
CA ASP A 304 -24.18 -17.68 39.89
C ASP A 304 -24.20 -17.02 38.50
N ALA A 305 -24.43 -17.82 37.45
CA ALA A 305 -24.55 -17.32 36.08
C ALA A 305 -25.70 -16.30 35.94
N ASP A 306 -26.79 -16.51 36.67
CA ASP A 306 -27.97 -15.64 36.62
C ASP A 306 -27.76 -14.33 37.39
N ALA A 307 -26.74 -14.28 38.26
CA ALA A 307 -26.29 -13.06 38.90
C ALA A 307 -25.35 -12.22 38.01
N ALA A 308 -24.99 -12.70 36.81
CA ALA A 308 -24.16 -11.94 35.89
C ALA A 308 -24.89 -10.68 35.40
N PRO A 309 -24.23 -9.50 35.41
CA PRO A 309 -24.84 -8.29 34.91
C PRO A 309 -25.19 -8.44 33.43
N ARG A 310 -26.25 -7.74 33.01
CA ARG A 310 -26.58 -7.63 31.59
C ARG A 310 -25.95 -6.36 31.05
N ALA A 311 -25.10 -6.51 30.04
CA ALA A 311 -24.63 -5.37 29.28
C ALA A 311 -25.83 -4.71 28.59
N ALA A 312 -26.02 -3.41 28.81
CA ALA A 312 -27.11 -2.65 28.21
C ALA A 312 -26.61 -1.92 26.97
N ALA A 313 -27.27 -2.13 25.83
CA ALA A 313 -26.89 -1.47 24.60
C ALA A 313 -27.00 0.04 24.73
N ALA A 314 -25.92 0.74 24.36
CA ALA A 314 -25.96 2.19 24.26
C ALA A 314 -26.94 2.59 23.15
N THR A 315 -27.85 3.51 23.43
CA THR A 315 -28.65 4.14 22.37
C THR A 315 -27.79 5.20 21.69
N PRO A 316 -27.41 5.02 20.41
CA PRO A 316 -26.51 5.94 19.74
C PRO A 316 -27.18 7.31 19.61
N ARG A 317 -26.47 8.37 19.97
CA ARG A 317 -26.97 9.75 19.88
C ARG A 317 -26.31 10.49 18.73
N ARG A 318 -27.03 11.39 18.09
CA ARG A 318 -26.43 12.28 17.10
C ARG A 318 -25.41 13.19 17.79
N PHE A 319 -24.22 13.30 17.22
CA PHE A 319 -23.17 14.19 17.67
C PHE A 319 -23.40 15.58 17.05
N ASP A 320 -24.16 16.41 17.75
CA ASP A 320 -24.49 17.76 17.30
C ASP A 320 -23.26 18.67 17.27
N GLY A 321 -23.11 19.44 16.19
CA GLY A 321 -22.05 20.44 16.04
C GLY A 321 -21.31 20.39 14.70
N ILE A 322 -21.50 19.33 13.91
CA ILE A 322 -20.98 19.26 12.55
C ILE A 322 -22.05 19.83 11.62
N PRO A 323 -21.77 20.95 10.92
CA PRO A 323 -22.76 21.52 10.01
C PRO A 323 -23.14 20.48 8.96
N PRO A 324 -24.44 20.31 8.65
CA PRO A 324 -24.83 19.43 7.56
C PRO A 324 -24.10 19.91 6.30
N GLY A 325 -23.45 18.98 5.60
CA GLY A 325 -22.87 19.27 4.29
C GLY A 325 -23.93 19.87 3.35
N PRO A 326 -23.53 20.58 2.29
CA PRO A 326 -24.48 21.14 1.34
C PRO A 326 -25.42 20.05 0.83
N GLU A 327 -26.74 20.21 1.03
CA GLU A 327 -27.75 19.24 0.59
C GLU A 327 -27.90 19.29 -0.95
N PRO A 328 -27.54 18.24 -1.70
CA PRO A 328 -28.05 18.09 -3.05
C PRO A 328 -29.50 17.62 -3.00
N ALA A 329 -30.34 18.12 -3.92
CA ALA A 329 -31.70 17.63 -4.07
C ALA A 329 -31.70 16.15 -4.51
N VAL A 330 -32.06 15.24 -3.61
CA VAL A 330 -32.05 13.80 -3.88
C VAL A 330 -33.39 13.17 -3.54
N THR A 331 -33.91 12.35 -4.47
CA THR A 331 -35.10 11.53 -4.27
C THR A 331 -34.74 10.32 -3.39
N PRO A 332 -35.47 10.06 -2.29
CA PRO A 332 -35.26 8.86 -1.48
C PRO A 332 -35.54 7.62 -2.32
N VAL A 333 -34.60 6.68 -2.35
CA VAL A 333 -34.78 5.36 -2.96
C VAL A 333 -34.97 4.39 -1.81
N ASP A 334 -36.15 3.80 -1.74
CA ASP A 334 -36.49 2.80 -0.73
C ASP A 334 -35.87 1.46 -1.16
N LEU A 335 -34.70 1.15 -0.59
CA LEU A 335 -34.04 -0.13 -0.79
C LEU A 335 -34.23 -0.94 0.50
N ASP A 336 -35.12 -1.94 0.45
CA ASP A 336 -35.32 -2.95 1.51
C ASP A 336 -34.10 -3.88 1.55
N VAL A 337 -33.03 -3.37 2.18
CA VAL A 337 -31.73 -4.04 2.30
C VAL A 337 -31.63 -4.55 3.73
N ASP A 338 -31.40 -5.86 3.88
CA ASP A 338 -31.10 -6.47 5.18
C ASP A 338 -29.72 -6.02 5.67
N LEU A 339 -29.65 -4.81 6.24
CA LEU A 339 -28.42 -4.20 6.76
C LEU A 339 -27.79 -5.03 7.89
N ALA A 340 -28.60 -5.82 8.61
CA ALA A 340 -28.11 -6.73 9.67
C ALA A 340 -27.38 -7.95 9.06
N GLY A 341 -27.93 -8.55 8.00
CA GLY A 341 -27.24 -9.59 7.22
C GLY A 341 -25.98 -9.06 6.53
N LEU A 342 -26.04 -7.82 6.06
CA LEU A 342 -24.98 -7.13 5.31
C LEU A 342 -23.75 -6.80 6.17
N THR A 343 -23.97 -6.43 7.44
CA THR A 343 -22.89 -6.27 8.44
C THR A 343 -22.39 -7.61 9.00
N ALA A 344 -23.20 -8.68 8.98
CA ALA A 344 -22.76 -10.02 9.35
C ALA A 344 -21.90 -10.67 8.26
N ASP A 345 -22.25 -10.46 6.98
CA ASP A 345 -21.53 -10.97 5.82
C ASP A 345 -20.17 -10.30 5.67
N LEU A 346 -20.06 -8.97 5.88
CA LEU A 346 -18.78 -8.23 5.95
C LEU A 346 -17.73 -8.89 6.87
N ALA A 347 -18.18 -9.68 7.84
CA ALA A 347 -17.33 -10.35 8.83
C ALA A 347 -16.89 -11.78 8.49
N ALA A 348 -17.55 -12.48 7.57
CA ALA A 348 -17.07 -13.79 7.09
C ALA A 348 -15.80 -13.64 6.22
N LEU A 349 -15.47 -12.41 5.83
CA LEU A 349 -14.61 -12.01 4.71
C LEU A 349 -13.12 -11.84 5.05
N GLU A 350 -12.74 -11.92 6.33
CA GLU A 350 -11.41 -11.51 6.81
C GLU A 350 -10.39 -12.66 6.96
N ARG A 351 -10.76 -13.93 6.67
CA ARG A 351 -9.97 -15.12 7.05
C ARG A 351 -8.83 -15.56 6.10
N VAL A 352 -8.55 -14.88 4.98
CA VAL A 352 -7.69 -15.44 3.90
C VAL A 352 -6.65 -14.43 3.35
N ALA A 353 -5.72 -13.94 4.17
CA ALA A 353 -4.67 -13.06 3.66
C ALA A 353 -3.34 -13.25 4.40
N ASP A 354 -2.59 -14.29 4.07
CA ASP A 354 -1.14 -14.38 4.25
C ASP A 354 -0.62 -15.48 3.30
N ASP A 355 0.13 -15.11 2.25
CA ASP A 355 0.77 -16.05 1.32
C ASP A 355 2.26 -15.70 1.14
N PRO A 356 3.22 -16.62 1.36
CA PRO A 356 4.64 -16.30 1.37
C PRO A 356 5.41 -16.80 0.13
N GLY A 357 5.90 -15.84 -0.67
CA GLY A 357 7.31 -15.76 -1.11
C GLY A 357 7.81 -16.57 -2.32
N ASP A 358 8.83 -16.01 -3.01
CA ASP A 358 9.92 -16.81 -3.60
C ASP A 358 11.20 -15.97 -3.89
N ARG A 359 12.38 -16.61 -3.81
CA ARG A 359 13.74 -16.02 -3.80
C ARG A 359 14.69 -16.53 -4.92
N ASP A 360 15.47 -15.57 -5.41
CA ASP A 360 16.90 -15.56 -5.81
C ASP A 360 17.49 -16.45 -6.94
N ALA A 361 18.13 -15.75 -7.90
CA ALA A 361 19.37 -16.16 -8.56
C ALA A 361 20.24 -14.89 -8.87
N PRO A 362 21.59 -14.94 -8.79
CA PRO A 362 22.46 -13.77 -8.90
C PRO A 362 22.97 -13.51 -10.32
N ARG A 363 23.27 -12.26 -10.71
CA ARG A 363 24.12 -11.86 -11.88
C ARG A 363 24.39 -10.33 -11.96
N PRO A 364 25.40 -9.88 -12.73
CA PRO A 364 26.34 -8.82 -12.36
C PRO A 364 25.96 -7.43 -12.87
N GLY A 365 26.52 -6.41 -12.20
CA GLY A 365 26.14 -5.02 -12.33
C GLY A 365 26.84 -4.23 -13.44
N GLY A 366 26.17 -3.16 -13.86
CA GLY A 366 26.74 -2.05 -14.63
C GLY A 366 26.30 -0.73 -13.99
N GLY A 367 27.23 0.18 -13.76
CA GLY A 367 26.99 1.54 -13.28
C GLY A 367 27.95 2.50 -13.99
N ALA A 368 27.40 3.53 -14.61
CA ALA A 368 28.08 4.48 -15.49
C ALA A 368 28.93 5.50 -14.72
N SER A 369 30.16 5.71 -15.20
CA SER A 369 31.10 6.77 -14.84
C SER A 369 31.18 7.77 -16.00
N HIS A 370 31.36 9.07 -15.74
CA HIS A 370 31.66 10.10 -16.76
C HIS A 370 33.10 9.99 -17.31
N ALA A 371 33.86 8.98 -16.89
CA ALA A 371 35.15 8.69 -17.49
C ALA A 371 34.96 8.37 -18.98
N PRO A 372 35.86 8.85 -19.86
CA PRO A 372 35.96 8.30 -21.20
C PRO A 372 36.10 6.78 -21.10
N VAL A 373 35.44 6.08 -22.01
CA VAL A 373 35.46 4.62 -22.10
C VAL A 373 35.99 4.25 -23.48
N PRO A 374 36.88 3.26 -23.59
CA PRO A 374 37.32 2.78 -24.89
C PRO A 374 36.14 2.24 -25.72
N GLY A 375 36.05 2.69 -26.97
CA GLY A 375 35.04 2.26 -27.92
C GLY A 375 35.43 2.49 -29.38
N TYR A 376 34.48 2.25 -30.27
CA TYR A 376 34.64 2.34 -31.72
C TYR A 376 33.59 3.25 -32.31
N ALA A 377 33.99 4.08 -33.29
CA ALA A 377 33.07 4.81 -34.14
C ALA A 377 32.79 4.01 -35.42
N VAL A 378 31.54 3.58 -35.61
CA VAL A 378 31.11 2.74 -36.73
C VAL A 378 30.27 3.59 -37.69
N GLU A 379 30.80 3.89 -38.86
CA GLU A 379 30.09 4.62 -39.91
C GLU A 379 29.12 3.68 -40.65
N LEU A 380 27.87 4.12 -40.81
CA LEU A 380 26.75 3.33 -41.31
C LEU A 380 26.23 3.84 -42.66
N GLU A 381 25.91 2.94 -43.59
CA GLU A 381 25.23 3.21 -44.86
C GLU A 381 23.75 2.81 -44.80
N PRO A 382 22.84 3.57 -45.46
CA PRO A 382 23.12 4.67 -46.40
C PRO A 382 23.18 6.07 -45.77
N SER A 383 22.88 6.20 -44.47
CA SER A 383 22.69 7.49 -43.80
C SER A 383 23.98 8.29 -43.57
N GLY A 384 25.14 7.62 -43.59
CA GLY A 384 26.43 8.21 -43.22
C GLY A 384 26.55 8.50 -41.72
N GLN A 385 25.63 8.00 -40.90
CA GLN A 385 25.65 8.22 -39.46
C GLN A 385 26.78 7.44 -38.80
N VAL A 386 27.25 7.93 -37.65
CA VAL A 386 28.29 7.31 -36.84
C VAL A 386 27.67 6.73 -35.58
N TRP A 387 27.80 5.41 -35.41
CA TRP A 387 27.36 4.70 -34.23
C TRP A 387 28.54 4.46 -33.29
N LEU A 388 28.47 4.99 -32.08
CA LEU A 388 29.54 4.89 -31.09
C LEU A 388 29.31 3.68 -30.18
N VAL A 389 30.20 2.68 -30.23
CA VAL A 389 29.99 1.40 -29.54
C VAL A 389 31.10 1.13 -28.52
N PRO A 390 30.78 0.80 -27.25
CA PRO A 390 31.79 0.44 -26.25
C PRO A 390 32.57 -0.82 -26.66
N GLN A 391 33.86 -0.89 -26.36
CA GLN A 391 34.74 -2.00 -26.76
C GLN A 391 34.19 -3.38 -26.35
N ASP A 392 33.66 -3.50 -25.13
CA ASP A 392 33.18 -4.78 -24.60
C ASP A 392 31.74 -5.12 -25.03
N SER A 393 31.15 -4.34 -25.95
CA SER A 393 29.77 -4.55 -26.38
C SER A 393 29.66 -5.66 -27.41
N ALA A 394 28.63 -6.49 -27.23
CA ALA A 394 28.20 -7.43 -28.25
C ALA A 394 27.24 -6.73 -29.21
N ILE A 395 27.57 -6.74 -30.50
CA ILE A 395 26.74 -6.21 -31.58
C ILE A 395 25.99 -7.37 -32.25
N GLU A 396 24.75 -7.12 -32.64
CA GLU A 396 23.94 -8.09 -33.37
C GLU A 396 24.13 -7.87 -34.88
N ARG A 397 24.77 -8.85 -35.53
CA ARG A 397 25.03 -8.87 -36.97
C ARG A 397 24.03 -9.76 -37.68
N VAL A 398 23.52 -9.30 -38.83
CA VAL A 398 22.68 -10.06 -39.75
C VAL A 398 23.58 -10.70 -40.80
N ALA A 399 23.66 -12.03 -40.81
CA ALA A 399 24.40 -12.78 -41.82
C ALA A 399 23.56 -13.96 -42.33
N ALA A 400 23.27 -13.98 -43.64
CA ALA A 400 22.54 -15.06 -44.30
C ALA A 400 21.21 -15.44 -43.58
N MET A 401 20.41 -14.44 -43.21
CA MET A 401 19.14 -14.60 -42.47
C MET A 401 19.30 -15.21 -41.07
N SER A 402 20.52 -15.14 -40.49
CA SER A 402 20.78 -15.60 -39.12
C SER A 402 21.44 -14.49 -38.30
N TYR A 403 20.99 -14.33 -37.06
CA TYR A 403 21.56 -13.38 -36.10
C TYR A 403 22.59 -14.06 -35.23
N ARG A 404 23.76 -13.44 -35.11
CA ARG A 404 24.77 -13.83 -34.13
C ARG A 404 25.24 -12.58 -33.39
N ARG A 405 25.56 -12.75 -32.11
CA ARG A 405 26.28 -11.75 -31.33
C ARG A 405 27.77 -11.84 -31.65
N TRP A 406 28.33 -10.71 -32.04
CA TRP A 406 29.74 -10.53 -32.38
C TRP A 406 30.33 -9.47 -31.47
N HIS A 407 31.63 -9.53 -31.21
CA HIS A 407 32.29 -8.37 -30.61
C HIS A 407 32.41 -7.29 -31.69
N VAL A 408 32.41 -6.01 -31.28
CA VAL A 408 32.61 -4.90 -32.20
C VAL A 408 33.91 -5.00 -33.00
N GLU A 409 34.93 -5.59 -32.40
CA GLU A 409 36.24 -5.89 -33.02
C GLU A 409 36.13 -6.86 -34.21
N ASP A 410 35.09 -7.70 -34.24
CA ASP A 410 34.87 -8.69 -35.28
C ASP A 410 34.02 -8.14 -36.45
N LEU A 411 33.51 -6.91 -36.35
CA LEU A 411 32.76 -6.30 -37.44
C LEU A 411 33.68 -5.98 -38.62
N ALA A 412 33.16 -6.17 -39.83
CA ALA A 412 33.82 -5.78 -41.06
C ALA A 412 32.93 -4.83 -41.89
N PRO A 413 33.53 -3.95 -42.71
CA PRO A 413 32.79 -3.26 -43.77
C PRO A 413 31.97 -4.23 -44.62
N GLY A 414 30.70 -3.88 -44.87
CA GLY A 414 29.71 -4.71 -45.55
C GLY A 414 28.80 -5.52 -44.62
N ASP A 415 29.10 -5.59 -43.33
CA ASP A 415 28.24 -6.29 -42.37
C ASP A 415 26.94 -5.52 -42.10
N GLN A 416 25.83 -6.22 -42.00
CA GLN A 416 24.54 -5.62 -41.64
C GLN A 416 24.34 -5.69 -40.13
N VAL A 417 23.99 -4.55 -39.53
CA VAL A 417 23.74 -4.41 -38.09
C VAL A 417 22.37 -3.78 -37.86
N ILE A 418 21.73 -4.14 -36.75
CA ILE A 418 20.46 -3.55 -36.35
C ILE A 418 20.75 -2.42 -35.36
N VAL A 419 20.38 -1.20 -35.75
CA VAL A 419 20.49 -0.01 -34.91
C VAL A 419 19.10 0.52 -34.57
N ALA A 420 18.93 1.04 -33.36
CA ALA A 420 17.69 1.76 -33.02
C ALA A 420 17.73 3.14 -33.71
N ARG A 421 16.65 3.52 -34.41
CA ARG A 421 16.50 4.83 -35.03
C ARG A 421 16.36 5.91 -33.95
N GLY A 422 17.00 7.06 -34.16
CA GLY A 422 16.91 8.23 -33.28
C GLY A 422 17.87 8.22 -32.09
N THR A 423 17.38 8.61 -30.92
CA THR A 423 18.07 8.76 -29.63
C THR A 423 18.62 7.46 -29.03
N GLY A 424 18.43 6.33 -29.73
CA GLY A 424 19.07 5.06 -29.45
C GLY A 424 18.30 4.14 -28.50
N ARG A 425 18.89 2.99 -28.21
CA ARG A 425 18.32 1.94 -27.35
C ARG A 425 18.00 2.43 -25.94
N GLU A 426 18.76 3.39 -25.43
CA GLU A 426 18.56 3.96 -24.09
C GLU A 426 17.26 4.74 -23.99
N ASP A 427 16.84 5.41 -25.07
CA ASP A 427 15.58 6.15 -25.09
C ASP A 427 14.36 5.22 -25.15
N LEU A 428 14.41 4.17 -25.98
CA LEU A 428 13.38 3.12 -25.98
C LEU A 428 13.29 2.45 -24.60
N PHE A 429 14.43 2.12 -23.99
CA PHE A 429 14.46 1.59 -22.63
C PHE A 429 13.86 2.58 -21.63
N THR A 430 14.21 3.86 -21.71
CA THR A 430 13.68 4.91 -20.83
C THR A 430 12.18 5.06 -20.99
N ARG A 431 11.66 5.15 -22.22
CA ARG A 431 10.22 5.20 -22.53
C ARG A 431 9.45 4.00 -21.99
N LEU A 432 9.98 2.78 -22.15
CA LEU A 432 9.36 1.56 -21.61
C LEU A 432 9.41 1.51 -20.10
N VAL A 433 10.52 1.93 -19.51
CA VAL A 433 10.63 2.05 -18.06
C VAL A 433 9.64 3.09 -17.54
N GLU A 434 9.49 4.23 -18.21
CA GLU A 434 8.52 5.27 -17.86
C GLU A 434 7.08 4.77 -17.99
N GLU A 435 6.75 4.05 -19.06
CA GLU A 435 5.44 3.43 -19.25
C GLU A 435 5.16 2.40 -18.17
N LYS A 436 6.09 1.48 -17.92
CA LYS A 436 5.98 0.53 -16.80
C LYS A 436 5.96 1.20 -15.45
N HIS A 437 6.55 2.37 -15.33
CA HIS A 437 6.48 3.17 -14.13
C HIS A 437 5.12 3.82 -13.96
N ARG A 438 4.28 3.96 -15.00
CA ARG A 438 2.87 4.39 -14.87
C ARG A 438 1.99 3.30 -14.26
N ASP A 439 2.40 2.03 -14.31
CA ASP A 439 1.72 0.95 -13.59
C ASP A 439 1.68 1.24 -12.08
N HIS A 440 0.48 1.16 -11.49
CA HIS A 440 0.26 1.47 -10.08
C HIS A 440 1.13 0.64 -9.12
N ASP A 441 1.29 -0.66 -9.41
CA ASP A 441 2.14 -1.55 -8.62
C ASP A 441 3.59 -1.01 -8.57
N VAL A 442 4.08 -0.41 -9.66
CA VAL A 442 5.44 0.14 -9.74
C VAL A 442 5.55 1.52 -9.09
N GLN A 443 4.48 2.32 -9.12
CA GLN A 443 4.41 3.58 -8.38
C GLN A 443 4.56 3.34 -6.86
N ASP A 444 3.95 2.28 -6.34
CA ASP A 444 4.08 1.93 -4.92
C ASP A 444 5.54 1.58 -4.57
N LEU A 445 6.20 0.81 -5.44
CA LEU A 445 7.64 0.52 -5.31
C LEU A 445 8.49 1.81 -5.35
N LYS A 446 8.11 2.79 -6.17
CA LYS A 446 8.81 4.08 -6.25
C LYS A 446 8.74 4.88 -4.96
N VAL A 447 7.61 4.87 -4.24
CA VAL A 447 7.48 5.61 -2.97
C VAL A 447 8.54 5.12 -1.97
N VAL A 448 8.72 3.80 -1.87
CA VAL A 448 9.74 3.18 -1.01
C VAL A 448 11.16 3.55 -1.46
N ILE A 449 11.45 3.50 -2.78
CA ILE A 449 12.75 3.91 -3.31
C ILE A 449 13.01 5.40 -3.14
N GLU A 450 12.01 6.26 -3.28
CA GLU A 450 12.20 7.70 -3.15
C GLU A 450 12.52 8.09 -1.70
N ARG A 451 11.91 7.40 -0.73
CA ARG A 451 12.32 7.54 0.68
C ARG A 451 13.77 7.13 0.90
N TRP A 452 14.20 6.02 0.29
CA TRP A 452 15.61 5.61 0.30
C TRP A 452 16.53 6.67 -0.32
N ARG A 453 16.15 7.25 -1.46
CA ARG A 453 16.94 8.30 -2.12
C ARG A 453 17.02 9.57 -1.29
N ARG A 454 15.94 9.93 -0.57
CA ARG A 454 15.94 11.03 0.40
C ARG A 454 16.97 10.79 1.51
N ALA A 455 17.03 9.58 2.05
CA ALA A 455 18.05 9.21 3.03
C ALA A 455 19.48 9.33 2.45
N CYS A 456 19.69 8.89 1.21
CA CYS A 456 20.98 9.09 0.53
C CYS A 456 21.34 10.57 0.39
N ARG A 457 20.38 11.41 -0.05
CA ARG A 457 20.57 12.87 -0.18
C ARG A 457 20.88 13.53 1.16
N ALA A 458 20.25 13.09 2.26
CA ALA A 458 20.56 13.58 3.59
C ALA A 458 22.02 13.30 3.98
N VAL A 459 22.53 12.08 3.74
CA VAL A 459 23.94 11.74 4.02
C VAL A 459 24.90 12.53 3.13
N VAL A 460 24.56 12.75 1.85
CA VAL A 460 25.37 13.57 0.92
C VAL A 460 25.41 15.03 1.38
N ALA A 461 24.27 15.58 1.80
CA ALA A 461 24.15 16.95 2.29
C ALA A 461 24.95 17.17 3.57
N ASP A 462 24.89 16.25 4.53
CA ASP A 462 25.68 16.33 5.77
C ASP A 462 27.21 16.28 5.55
N CYS A 463 27.67 15.94 4.35
CA CYS A 463 29.09 15.86 3.99
C CYS A 463 29.51 16.96 3.00
N ASP A 464 28.73 18.03 2.86
CA ASP A 464 28.97 19.15 1.96
C ASP A 464 29.24 18.70 0.50
N GLN A 465 28.65 17.58 0.09
CA GLN A 465 28.84 16.96 -1.23
C GLN A 465 30.30 16.58 -1.56
N HIS A 466 31.20 16.56 -0.57
CA HIS A 466 32.62 16.27 -0.80
C HIS A 466 32.88 14.76 -0.81
N GLN A 467 33.14 14.20 -1.99
CA GLN A 467 33.25 12.74 -2.22
C GLN A 467 34.23 12.01 -1.27
N PRO A 468 35.46 12.49 -1.03
CA PRO A 468 36.36 11.87 -0.04
C PRO A 468 35.78 11.82 1.39
N THR A 469 35.00 12.83 1.78
CA THR A 469 34.36 12.90 3.10
C THR A 469 33.23 11.88 3.21
N ILE A 470 32.41 11.77 2.16
CA ILE A 470 31.35 10.76 2.06
C ILE A 470 31.95 9.36 2.17
N GLU A 471 33.01 9.06 1.41
CA GLU A 471 33.67 7.75 1.43
C GLU A 471 34.26 7.40 2.81
N ALA A 472 34.89 8.37 3.47
CA ALA A 472 35.43 8.19 4.81
C ALA A 472 34.31 7.89 5.82
N ARG A 473 33.18 8.60 5.73
CA ARG A 473 32.00 8.40 6.60
C ARG A 473 31.35 7.03 6.37
N LEU A 474 31.12 6.65 5.11
CA LEU A 474 30.57 5.33 4.76
C LEU A 474 31.48 4.19 5.25
N ARG A 475 32.80 4.35 5.09
CA ARG A 475 33.79 3.38 5.57
C ARG A 475 33.78 3.25 7.09
N HIS A 476 33.72 4.37 7.81
CA HIS A 476 33.65 4.38 9.27
C HIS A 476 32.36 3.72 9.79
N ALA A 477 31.25 3.88 9.08
CA ALA A 477 29.97 3.25 9.40
C ALA A 477 29.88 1.75 9.03
N GLY A 478 30.91 1.22 8.35
CA GLY A 478 30.97 -0.17 7.92
C GLY A 478 30.17 -0.48 6.65
N CYS A 479 29.80 0.52 5.84
CA CYS A 479 29.17 0.27 4.55
C CYS A 479 30.19 -0.34 3.57
N GLN A 480 29.79 -1.33 2.78
CA GLN A 480 30.63 -2.00 1.80
C GLN A 480 30.83 -1.14 0.54
N VAL A 481 29.75 -0.53 0.06
CA VAL A 481 29.78 0.34 -1.12
C VAL A 481 30.22 1.75 -0.73
N ARG A 482 31.12 2.32 -1.55
CA ARG A 482 31.83 3.58 -1.23
C ARG A 482 31.54 4.70 -2.23
N THR A 483 31.38 4.38 -3.51
CA THR A 483 31.39 5.36 -4.60
C THR A 483 30.02 5.61 -5.25
N GLN A 484 28.98 4.90 -4.84
CA GLN A 484 27.67 4.93 -5.53
C GLN A 484 26.59 5.74 -4.79
N LEU A 485 26.89 6.31 -3.62
CA LEU A 485 25.88 7.04 -2.83
C LEU A 485 25.24 8.18 -3.64
N ASP A 486 26.05 8.94 -4.37
CA ASP A 486 25.56 10.03 -5.22
C ASP A 486 24.70 9.51 -6.39
N ALA A 487 25.06 8.36 -6.97
CA ALA A 487 24.28 7.74 -8.02
C ALA A 487 22.91 7.25 -7.51
N TRP A 488 22.82 6.77 -6.27
CA TRP A 488 21.54 6.43 -5.65
C TRP A 488 20.72 7.68 -5.33
N ALA A 489 21.33 8.70 -4.73
CA ALA A 489 20.68 9.95 -4.35
C ALA A 489 19.94 10.63 -5.52
N HIS A 490 20.52 10.54 -6.72
CA HIS A 490 19.98 11.10 -7.96
C HIS A 490 19.23 10.09 -8.84
N GLY A 491 19.01 8.86 -8.34
CA GLY A 491 18.24 7.85 -9.04
C GLY A 491 18.88 7.25 -10.29
N ARG A 492 20.17 7.54 -10.55
CA ARG A 492 20.96 6.94 -11.65
C ARG A 492 21.12 5.42 -11.47
N THR A 493 21.11 4.97 -10.23
CA THR A 493 21.00 3.55 -9.87
C THR A 493 19.95 3.37 -8.77
N ILE A 494 19.29 2.20 -8.71
CA ILE A 494 18.12 2.00 -7.83
C ILE A 494 18.51 2.03 -6.35
N ALA A 495 19.46 1.18 -5.93
CA ALA A 495 19.92 0.98 -4.56
C ALA A 495 21.17 0.06 -4.56
N PRO A 496 21.87 -0.16 -3.43
CA PRO A 496 22.89 -1.21 -3.31
C PRO A 496 22.31 -2.62 -3.44
N GLN A 497 23.12 -3.57 -3.89
CA GLN A 497 22.75 -4.99 -3.95
C GLN A 497 22.71 -5.62 -2.57
N HIS A 498 23.62 -5.20 -1.68
CA HIS A 498 23.72 -5.69 -0.31
C HIS A 498 22.73 -4.95 0.59
N PRO A 499 21.74 -5.65 1.16
CA PRO A 499 20.75 -5.05 2.05
C PRO A 499 21.37 -4.32 3.26
N GLU A 500 22.54 -4.75 3.73
CA GLU A 500 23.27 -4.16 4.86
C GLU A 500 23.71 -2.72 4.60
N ASP A 501 24.00 -2.36 3.34
CA ASP A 501 24.34 -0.99 2.96
C ASP A 501 23.14 -0.05 3.09
N ILE A 502 21.93 -0.56 2.83
CA ILE A 502 20.69 0.20 3.05
C ILE A 502 20.52 0.50 4.54
N ALA A 503 20.72 -0.52 5.40
CA ALA A 503 20.66 -0.34 6.86
C ALA A 503 21.74 0.63 7.35
N CYS A 504 22.94 0.56 6.78
CA CYS A 504 24.06 1.45 7.09
C CYS A 504 23.70 2.92 6.82
N ILE A 505 23.19 3.19 5.62
CA ILE A 505 22.79 4.55 5.20
C ILE A 505 21.55 5.02 5.97
N ALA A 506 20.61 4.13 6.29
CA ALA A 506 19.46 4.47 7.14
C ALA A 506 19.86 4.99 8.53
N ARG A 507 20.88 4.36 9.14
CA ARG A 507 21.46 4.83 10.41
C ARG A 507 22.17 6.17 10.25
N LEU A 508 22.97 6.31 9.20
CA LEU A 508 23.70 7.55 8.92
C LEU A 508 22.78 8.75 8.66
N ALA A 509 21.64 8.50 8.01
CA ALA A 509 20.61 9.51 7.73
C ALA A 509 19.69 9.80 8.92
N GLY A 510 19.76 9.00 10.00
CA GLY A 510 18.82 9.10 11.12
C GLY A 510 17.37 8.74 10.78
N ASP A 511 17.10 8.05 9.66
CA ASP A 511 15.73 7.68 9.27
C ASP A 511 15.29 6.41 10.01
N GLU A 512 14.54 6.57 11.11
CA GLU A 512 14.05 5.47 11.95
C GLU A 512 13.14 4.48 11.21
N TRP A 513 12.33 4.96 10.26
CA TRP A 513 11.49 4.08 9.47
C TRP A 513 12.36 3.21 8.58
N LEU A 514 13.34 3.80 7.90
CA LEU A 514 14.23 3.05 7.02
C LEU A 514 15.10 2.06 7.81
N GLN A 515 15.52 2.43 9.03
CA GLN A 515 16.21 1.51 9.95
C GLN A 515 15.35 0.31 10.36
N ARG A 516 14.03 0.46 10.44
CA ARG A 516 13.09 -0.65 10.68
C ARG A 516 12.78 -1.46 9.43
N HIS A 517 12.80 -0.84 8.24
CA HIS A 517 12.28 -1.41 7.00
C HIS A 517 13.33 -1.60 5.87
N TRP A 518 14.62 -1.49 6.14
CA TRP A 518 15.69 -1.61 5.12
C TRP A 518 15.64 -2.90 4.29
N ARG A 519 15.20 -4.03 4.87
CA ARG A 519 15.02 -5.30 4.13
C ARG A 519 13.95 -5.19 3.06
N ARG A 520 12.83 -4.53 3.38
CA ARG A 520 11.74 -4.26 2.43
C ARG A 520 12.24 -3.37 1.30
N VAL A 521 13.02 -2.34 1.60
CA VAL A 521 13.64 -1.50 0.56
C VAL A 521 14.56 -2.33 -0.34
N ALA A 522 15.35 -3.25 0.23
CA ALA A 522 16.18 -4.15 -0.56
C ALA A 522 15.36 -5.08 -1.48
N GLU A 523 14.21 -5.57 -0.99
CA GLU A 523 13.28 -6.37 -1.79
C GLU A 523 12.65 -5.58 -2.93
N VAL A 524 12.13 -4.39 -2.63
CA VAL A 524 11.60 -3.45 -3.63
C VAL A 524 12.66 -3.11 -4.68
N ALA A 525 13.90 -2.84 -4.26
CA ALA A 525 14.99 -2.58 -5.17
C ALA A 525 15.32 -3.79 -6.05
N ARG A 526 15.25 -5.02 -5.51
CA ARG A 526 15.44 -6.26 -6.28
C ARG A 526 14.33 -6.43 -7.31
N GLU A 527 13.09 -6.18 -6.92
CA GLU A 527 11.92 -6.26 -7.80
C GLU A 527 12.01 -5.27 -8.96
N LEU A 528 12.33 -4.00 -8.67
CA LEU A 528 12.54 -2.97 -9.68
C LEU A 528 13.71 -3.30 -10.62
N ARG A 529 14.82 -3.83 -10.10
CA ARG A 529 15.92 -4.33 -10.96
C ARG A 529 15.44 -5.48 -11.84
N GLY A 530 14.67 -6.41 -11.29
CA GLY A 530 14.10 -7.54 -12.04
C GLY A 530 13.17 -7.06 -13.16
N LEU A 531 12.36 -6.04 -12.90
CA LEU A 531 11.52 -5.37 -13.90
C LEU A 531 12.38 -4.75 -15.01
N HIS A 532 13.36 -3.91 -14.66
CA HIS A 532 14.29 -3.29 -15.61
C HIS A 532 15.05 -4.34 -16.45
N GLN A 533 15.50 -5.42 -15.83
CA GLN A 533 16.16 -6.52 -16.54
C GLN A 533 15.22 -7.28 -17.48
N ARG A 534 13.94 -7.46 -17.11
CA ARG A 534 12.93 -8.05 -18.01
C ARG A 534 12.69 -7.14 -19.21
N ILE A 535 12.51 -5.83 -19.00
CA ILE A 535 12.36 -4.84 -20.07
C ILE A 535 13.57 -4.89 -21.00
N GLY A 536 14.80 -4.82 -20.47
CA GLY A 536 16.02 -4.90 -21.28
C GLY A 536 16.15 -6.21 -22.08
N ARG A 537 15.68 -7.34 -21.53
CA ARG A 537 15.61 -8.62 -22.25
C ARG A 537 14.56 -8.61 -23.36
N VAL A 538 13.38 -8.02 -23.13
CA VAL A 538 12.33 -7.89 -24.13
C VAL A 538 12.81 -7.02 -25.29
N ILE A 539 13.42 -5.85 -25.02
CA ILE A 539 14.02 -5.00 -26.07
C ILE A 539 15.07 -5.77 -26.86
N SER A 540 15.99 -6.46 -26.17
CA SER A 540 17.02 -7.27 -26.85
C SER A 540 16.43 -8.46 -27.63
N GLY A 541 15.25 -8.95 -27.25
CA GLY A 541 14.52 -9.97 -28.00
C GLY A 541 13.83 -9.38 -29.22
N ALA A 542 13.18 -8.23 -29.07
CA ALA A 542 12.48 -7.51 -30.12
C ALA A 542 13.44 -7.02 -31.20
N MET A 543 14.63 -6.50 -30.84
CA MET A 543 15.68 -6.15 -31.79
C MET A 543 16.08 -7.33 -32.68
N ARG A 544 16.22 -8.53 -32.09
CA ARG A 544 16.53 -9.76 -32.85
C ARG A 544 15.40 -10.17 -33.79
N GLU A 545 14.15 -10.01 -33.35
CA GLU A 545 12.96 -10.37 -34.11
C GLU A 545 12.58 -9.32 -35.16
N ALA A 546 13.04 -8.08 -35.00
CA ALA A 546 12.69 -6.97 -35.87
C ALA A 546 13.14 -7.19 -37.32
N ALA A 547 14.32 -7.77 -37.50
CA ALA A 547 14.83 -8.05 -38.84
C ALA A 547 14.15 -9.27 -39.51
N ASP A 548 13.47 -10.13 -38.74
CA ASP A 548 12.55 -11.16 -39.27
C ASP A 548 11.13 -10.61 -39.53
N GLY A 549 10.88 -9.35 -39.15
CA GLY A 549 9.60 -8.65 -39.30
C GLY A 549 8.50 -9.11 -38.34
N ALA A 550 8.76 -10.11 -37.49
CA ALA A 550 7.78 -10.61 -36.52
C ALA A 550 8.42 -11.47 -35.42
N GLY A 551 7.82 -11.44 -34.23
CA GLY A 551 8.15 -12.39 -33.17
C GLY A 551 7.42 -12.12 -31.84
N PRO A 552 7.55 -13.03 -30.86
CA PRO A 552 6.88 -12.90 -29.56
C PRO A 552 7.38 -11.71 -28.72
N ASN A 553 8.68 -11.37 -28.73
CA ASN A 553 9.21 -10.22 -28.00
C ASN A 553 8.81 -8.89 -28.66
N LEU A 554 8.76 -8.83 -30.00
CA LEU A 554 8.28 -7.68 -30.75
C LEU A 554 6.79 -7.42 -30.43
N ARG A 555 5.96 -8.47 -30.41
CA ARG A 555 4.56 -8.37 -29.99
C ARG A 555 4.39 -7.96 -28.54
N ALA A 556 5.22 -8.51 -27.64
CA ALA A 556 5.21 -8.11 -26.24
C ALA A 556 5.59 -6.63 -26.09
N LEU A 557 6.63 -6.19 -26.80
CA LEU A 557 7.06 -4.80 -26.80
C LEU A 557 5.98 -3.84 -27.32
N ALA A 558 5.31 -4.20 -28.42
CA ALA A 558 4.21 -3.42 -28.99
C ALA A 558 3.01 -3.33 -28.05
N ALA A 559 2.64 -4.44 -27.40
CA ALA A 559 1.56 -4.47 -26.42
C ALA A 559 1.86 -3.55 -25.21
N GLU A 560 3.12 -3.47 -24.79
CA GLU A 560 3.55 -2.61 -23.69
C GLU A 560 3.60 -1.13 -24.06
N LEU A 561 3.84 -0.79 -25.33
CA LEU A 561 3.82 0.58 -25.84
C LEU A 561 2.43 1.04 -26.32
N GLY A 562 1.45 0.14 -26.32
CA GLY A 562 0.09 0.43 -26.78
C GLY A 562 -0.03 0.66 -28.29
N GLY A 563 0.90 0.15 -29.10
CA GLY A 563 0.98 0.36 -30.55
C GLY A 563 0.95 -0.93 -31.38
N ASP A 564 0.97 -0.79 -32.72
CA ASP A 564 1.13 -1.93 -33.62
C ASP A 564 2.61 -2.39 -33.59
N PRO A 565 2.90 -3.71 -33.63
CA PRO A 565 4.26 -4.20 -33.85
C PRO A 565 4.99 -3.54 -35.03
N SER A 566 4.30 -3.07 -36.07
CA SER A 566 4.90 -2.30 -37.16
C SER A 566 5.49 -0.96 -36.70
N ASP A 567 4.83 -0.27 -35.77
CA ASP A 567 5.31 1.02 -35.24
C ASP A 567 6.61 0.83 -34.46
N VAL A 568 6.75 -0.33 -33.78
CA VAL A 568 7.97 -0.73 -33.09
C VAL A 568 9.08 -1.11 -34.08
N LEU A 569 8.75 -1.73 -35.21
CA LEU A 569 9.72 -2.02 -36.28
C LEU A 569 10.28 -0.73 -36.88
N ASP A 570 9.47 0.33 -36.98
CA ASP A 570 9.91 1.64 -37.45
C ASP A 570 10.94 2.30 -36.51
N GLU A 571 11.08 1.84 -35.27
CA GLU A 571 12.12 2.26 -34.33
C GLU A 571 13.47 1.55 -34.56
N PHE A 572 13.54 0.55 -35.45
CA PHE A 572 14.79 -0.15 -35.78
C PHE A 572 15.15 0.03 -37.26
N GLU A 573 16.44 0.13 -37.55
CA GLU A 573 16.99 0.19 -38.89
C GLU A 573 18.08 -0.85 -39.06
N VAL A 574 18.03 -1.58 -40.18
CA VAL A 574 19.14 -2.42 -40.62
C VAL A 574 20.08 -1.52 -41.42
N ALA A 575 21.25 -1.23 -40.85
CA ALA A 575 22.28 -0.42 -41.47
C ALA A 575 23.45 -1.31 -41.91
N THR A 576 24.15 -0.90 -42.97
CA THR A 576 25.37 -1.60 -43.41
C THR A 576 26.60 -0.88 -42.86
N VAL A 577 27.49 -1.60 -42.20
CA VAL A 577 28.76 -1.07 -41.71
C VAL A 577 29.60 -0.65 -42.91
N ARG A 578 29.88 0.64 -43.03
CA ARG A 578 30.73 1.19 -44.08
C ARG A 578 32.19 1.18 -43.68
N ARG A 579 32.44 1.65 -42.45
CA ARG A 579 33.79 1.87 -41.93
C ARG A 579 33.77 1.78 -40.42
N ILE A 580 34.85 1.28 -39.85
CA ILE A 580 35.04 1.19 -38.40
C ILE A 580 36.33 1.95 -38.11
N GLU A 581 36.23 3.02 -37.34
CA GLU A 581 37.39 3.78 -36.92
C GLU A 581 38.21 2.99 -35.88
N PRO A 582 39.52 3.26 -35.74
CA PRO A 582 40.32 2.68 -34.68
C PRO A 582 39.74 2.99 -33.30
N ARG A 583 40.01 2.10 -32.34
CA ARG A 583 39.59 2.27 -30.96
C ARG A 583 40.02 3.64 -30.40
N GLU A 584 39.08 4.34 -29.81
CA GLU A 584 39.28 5.65 -29.19
C GLU A 584 38.59 5.76 -27.82
N GLU A 585 38.92 6.80 -27.07
CA GLU A 585 38.30 7.10 -25.78
C GLU A 585 37.04 7.94 -26.01
N ILE A 586 35.87 7.31 -25.92
CA ILE A 586 34.58 7.93 -26.20
C ILE A 586 33.95 8.41 -24.88
N PRO A 587 33.36 9.61 -24.83
CA PRO A 587 32.60 10.02 -23.65
C PRO A 587 31.48 9.02 -23.34
N ALA A 588 31.39 8.53 -22.10
CA ALA A 588 30.42 7.49 -21.72
C ALA A 588 28.96 7.82 -22.07
N HIS A 589 28.60 9.10 -22.11
CA HIS A 589 27.26 9.59 -22.46
C HIS A 589 26.95 9.58 -23.95
N ALA A 590 27.95 9.43 -24.81
CA ALA A 590 27.80 9.40 -26.27
C ALA A 590 27.68 7.96 -26.82
N LEU A 591 27.99 6.96 -25.99
CA LEU A 591 27.94 5.54 -26.34
C LEU A 591 26.51 5.06 -26.61
N GLY A 592 26.35 4.15 -27.56
CA GLY A 592 25.07 3.57 -27.97
C GLY A 592 24.22 4.45 -28.89
N GLY A 593 24.52 5.75 -28.99
CA GLY A 593 23.84 6.71 -29.86
C GLY A 593 24.32 6.67 -31.32
N VAL A 594 23.41 6.98 -32.24
CA VAL A 594 23.69 7.14 -33.67
C VAL A 594 23.71 8.63 -33.98
N HIS A 595 24.88 9.14 -34.38
CA HIS A 595 25.13 10.57 -34.58
C HIS A 595 25.18 10.93 -36.07
N PRO A 596 24.78 12.14 -36.48
CA PRO A 596 24.92 12.58 -37.86
C PRO A 596 26.40 12.67 -38.29
N PRO A 597 26.70 12.53 -39.59
CA PRO A 597 28.07 12.62 -40.09
C PRO A 597 28.73 13.96 -39.71
N GLY A 598 29.94 13.90 -39.15
CA GLY A 598 30.77 15.09 -38.85
C GLY A 598 30.58 15.73 -37.47
N THR A 599 30.01 14.97 -36.52
CA THR A 599 30.12 15.25 -35.07
C THR A 599 31.36 14.56 -34.52
#